data_AF-A0A9E1WN49-F1
#
_entry.id   AF-A0A9E1WN49-F1
#
_cell.length_a   1.000
_cell.length_b   1.000
_cell.length_c   1.000
_cell.angle_alpha   90.00
_cell.angle_beta   90.00
_cell.angle_gamma   90.00
#
_symmetry.space_group_name_H-M   'P 1'
#
loop_
_entity.id
_entity.type
_entity.pdbx_description
1 polymer ?
#
loop_
_entity_poly.entity_id
_entity_poly.type
_entity_poly.pdbx_seq_one_letter_code
_entity_poly.pdbx_strand_id
1 'polypeptide(L)'
;MADAPPFDYVDGADLRSRMHQLAFALQGLDRDLAIEYDEREPVQQSIVDTLDDIERIGQTLQSGDLNSKHPFLLDAMAKFLSDVGRAKWDAEHDRYYMAGRITGACVSCHKSTY
;
A
#
# COMPACT_ATOMS: atom_id res chain seq x y z
N MET A 1 -20.86 30.95 -4.18
CA MET A 1 -20.38 30.21 -2.99
C MET A 1 -20.54 28.74 -3.35
N ALA A 2 -19.44 28.02 -3.57
CA ALA A 2 -19.53 26.58 -3.77
C ALA A 2 -19.74 25.96 -2.39
N ASP A 3 -20.92 25.41 -2.16
CA ASP A 3 -21.20 24.60 -0.98
C ASP A 3 -20.27 23.40 -1.02
N ALA A 4 -19.56 23.13 0.07
CA ALA A 4 -18.71 21.95 0.12
C ALA A 4 -19.63 20.72 -0.06
N PRO A 5 -19.31 19.78 -0.96
CA PRO A 5 -20.17 18.64 -1.18
C PRO A 5 -20.40 17.93 0.17
N PRO A 6 -21.63 17.47 0.45
CA PRO A 6 -21.94 16.82 1.70
C PRO A 6 -20.98 15.66 1.95
N PHE A 7 -20.43 15.59 3.16
CA PHE A 7 -19.55 14.50 3.54
C PHE A 7 -20.34 13.19 3.51
N ASP A 8 -20.02 12.34 2.55
CA ASP A 8 -20.58 11.01 2.43
C ASP A 8 -19.92 10.10 3.47
N TYR A 9 -20.64 9.84 4.57
CA TYR A 9 -20.14 9.01 5.66
C TYR A 9 -19.77 7.58 5.20
N VAL A 10 -20.38 7.09 4.13
CA VAL A 10 -20.08 5.78 3.54
C VAL A 10 -18.72 5.83 2.85
N ASP A 11 -18.46 6.86 2.04
CA ASP A 11 -17.18 7.10 1.36
C ASP A 11 -16.01 7.19 2.36
N GLY A 12 -16.20 7.95 3.45
CA GLY A 12 -15.20 8.04 4.51
C GLY A 12 -14.96 6.71 5.24
N ALA A 13 -16.00 5.89 5.41
CA ALA A 13 -15.85 4.55 6.02
C ALA A 13 -15.12 3.57 5.08
N ASP A 14 -15.42 3.62 3.79
CA ASP A 14 -14.78 2.81 2.76
C ASP A 14 -13.30 3.15 2.62
N LEU A 15 -12.95 4.45 2.58
CA LEU A 15 -11.56 4.89 2.57
C LEU A 15 -10.80 4.37 3.79
N ARG A 16 -11.34 4.54 5.00
CA ARG A 16 -10.70 4.07 6.23
C ARG A 16 -10.53 2.55 6.24
N SER A 17 -11.55 1.81 5.82
CA SER A 17 -11.51 0.35 5.75
C SER A 17 -10.39 -0.13 4.82
N ARG A 18 -10.25 0.48 3.63
CA ARG A 18 -9.18 0.15 2.68
C ARG A 18 -7.79 0.53 3.20
N MET A 19 -7.67 1.69 3.85
CA MET A 19 -6.40 2.09 4.49
C MET A 19 -6.00 1.14 5.63
N HIS A 20 -6.97 0.63 6.39
CA HIS A 20 -6.71 -0.41 7.38
C HIS A 20 -6.22 -1.72 6.74
N GLN A 21 -6.86 -2.17 5.66
CA GLN A 21 -6.42 -3.35 4.91
C GLN A 21 -4.98 -3.18 4.39
N LEU A 22 -4.66 -2.01 3.84
CA LEU A 22 -3.32 -1.69 3.38
C LEU A 22 -2.30 -1.71 4.52
N ALA A 23 -2.64 -1.15 5.68
CA ALA A 23 -1.79 -1.17 6.86
C ALA A 23 -1.53 -2.59 7.36
N PHE A 24 -2.54 -3.47 7.36
CA PHE A 24 -2.37 -4.88 7.74
C PHE A 24 -1.46 -5.63 6.77
N ALA A 25 -1.63 -5.43 5.45
CA ALA A 25 -0.76 -6.06 4.46
C ALA A 25 0.71 -5.62 4.61
N LEU A 26 0.95 -4.33 4.89
CA LEU A 26 2.29 -3.80 5.14
C LEU A 26 2.93 -4.36 6.43
N GLN A 27 2.14 -4.59 7.48
CA GLN A 27 2.61 -5.27 8.69
C GLN A 27 2.96 -6.74 8.42
N GLY A 28 2.18 -7.42 7.56
CA GLY A 28 2.50 -8.76 7.09
C GLY A 28 3.84 -8.80 6.35
N LEU A 29 4.04 -7.86 5.43
CA LEU A 29 5.30 -7.73 4.69
C LEU A 29 6.51 -7.52 5.63
N ASP A 30 6.38 -6.64 6.62
CA ASP A 30 7.43 -6.37 7.60
C ASP A 30 7.80 -7.61 8.42
N ARG A 31 6.79 -8.38 8.82
CA ARG A 31 6.98 -9.66 9.51
C ARG A 31 7.70 -10.68 8.63
N ASP A 32 7.29 -10.83 7.37
CA ASP A 32 7.88 -11.80 6.45
C ASP A 32 9.35 -11.48 6.15
N LEU A 33 9.69 -10.18 6.05
CA LEU A 33 11.06 -9.71 5.88
C LEU A 33 11.94 -9.90 7.13
N ALA A 34 11.34 -10.03 8.31
CA ALA A 34 12.05 -10.23 9.57
C ALA A 34 12.39 -11.70 9.86
N ILE A 35 11.87 -12.65 9.08
CA ILE A 35 12.17 -14.09 9.23
C ILE A 35 13.63 -14.34 8.81
N GLU A 36 14.41 -14.99 9.68
CA GLU A 36 15.81 -15.29 9.40
C GLU A 36 15.97 -16.32 8.27
N TYR A 37 16.94 -16.08 7.39
CA TYR A 37 17.18 -16.82 6.13
C TYR A 37 17.41 -18.34 6.25
N ASP A 38 17.62 -18.84 7.47
CA ASP A 38 17.96 -20.25 7.76
C ASP A 38 16.72 -21.15 7.91
N GLU A 39 15.52 -20.57 7.99
CA GLU A 39 14.24 -21.30 8.18
C GLU A 39 13.40 -21.29 6.88
N ARG A 40 13.76 -22.09 5.86
CA ARG A 40 13.13 -22.01 4.52
C ARG A 40 11.97 -22.99 4.26
N GLU A 41 10.77 -22.43 4.16
CA GLU A 41 9.75 -22.62 3.09
C GLU A 41 9.61 -21.24 2.39
N PRO A 42 8.98 -21.07 1.21
CA PRO A 42 9.35 -20.00 0.27
C PRO A 42 8.94 -18.59 0.73
N VAL A 43 9.80 -17.98 1.55
CA VAL A 43 9.76 -16.56 1.98
C VAL A 43 9.63 -15.63 0.78
N GLN A 44 10.27 -15.99 -0.34
CA GLN A 44 10.12 -15.26 -1.60
C GLN A 44 8.65 -15.18 -2.05
N GLN A 45 7.96 -16.32 -2.12
CA GLN A 45 6.58 -16.36 -2.61
C GLN A 45 5.65 -15.61 -1.66
N SER A 46 5.83 -15.75 -0.34
CA SER A 46 5.04 -15.01 0.67
C SER A 46 5.20 -13.50 0.53
N ILE A 47 6.44 -13.04 0.30
CA ILE A 47 6.72 -11.61 0.07
C ILE A 47 6.08 -11.13 -1.23
N VAL A 48 6.21 -11.89 -2.32
CA VAL A 48 5.60 -11.54 -3.62
C VAL A 48 4.08 -11.50 -3.52
N ASP A 49 3.47 -12.49 -2.88
CA ASP A 49 2.01 -12.55 -2.68
C ASP A 49 1.51 -11.37 -1.84
N THR A 50 2.25 -11.02 -0.78
CA THR A 50 1.91 -9.86 0.05
C THR A 50 2.05 -8.55 -0.74
N LEU A 51 3.07 -8.41 -1.60
CA LEU A 51 3.22 -7.24 -2.48
C LEU A 51 2.08 -7.15 -3.51
N ASP A 52 1.57 -8.28 -4.01
CA ASP A 52 0.39 -8.33 -4.89
C ASP A 52 -0.88 -7.87 -4.17
N ASP A 53 -1.08 -8.29 -2.92
CA ASP A 53 -2.20 -7.81 -2.11
C ASP A 53 -2.12 -6.32 -1.84
N ILE A 54 -0.93 -5.80 -1.52
CA ILE A 54 -0.67 -4.37 -1.36
C ILE A 54 -1.01 -3.61 -2.66
N GLU A 55 -0.54 -4.10 -3.81
CA GLU A 55 -0.82 -3.49 -5.11
C GLU A 55 -2.32 -3.47 -5.39
N ARG A 56 -3.03 -4.58 -5.21
CA ARG A 56 -4.48 -4.69 -5.44
C ARG A 56 -5.28 -3.73 -4.55
N ILE A 57 -4.93 -3.62 -3.27
CA ILE A 57 -5.60 -2.69 -2.34
C ILE A 57 -5.32 -1.23 -2.77
N GLY A 58 -4.06 -0.91 -3.09
CA GLY A 58 -3.65 0.42 -3.55
C GLY A 58 -4.31 0.83 -4.87
N GLN A 59 -4.42 -0.09 -5.83
CA GLN A 59 -5.15 0.12 -7.08
C GLN A 59 -6.62 0.41 -6.81
N THR A 60 -7.25 -0.30 -5.85
CA THR A 60 -8.65 -0.01 -5.51
C THR A 60 -8.83 1.35 -4.81
N LEU A 61 -7.82 1.82 -4.08
CA LEU A 61 -7.79 3.17 -3.54
C LEU A 61 -7.60 4.23 -4.63
N GLN A 62 -6.88 3.89 -5.71
CA GLN A 62 -6.63 4.76 -6.86
C GLN A 62 -7.79 4.75 -7.88
N SER A 63 -8.54 3.66 -7.99
CA SER A 63 -9.61 3.49 -8.98
C SER A 63 -10.99 3.65 -8.33
N GLY A 64 -11.86 4.48 -8.92
CA GLY A 64 -13.27 4.60 -8.52
C GLY A 64 -13.63 5.94 -7.89
N ASP A 65 -14.83 6.01 -7.30
CA ASP A 65 -15.39 7.24 -6.72
C ASP A 65 -14.51 7.84 -5.61
N LEU A 66 -13.77 6.98 -4.87
CA LEU A 66 -12.83 7.40 -3.83
C LEU A 66 -11.76 8.34 -4.37
N ASN A 67 -11.26 8.11 -5.58
CA ASN A 67 -10.26 8.97 -6.20
C ASN A 67 -10.86 10.34 -6.57
N SER A 68 -12.03 10.34 -7.20
CA SER A 68 -12.73 11.56 -7.61
C SER A 68 -13.08 12.45 -6.41
N LYS A 69 -13.37 11.84 -5.25
CA LYS A 69 -13.72 12.52 -4.00
C LYS A 69 -12.50 12.82 -3.10
N HIS A 70 -11.36 12.16 -3.32
CA HIS A 70 -10.12 12.36 -2.56
C HIS A 70 -8.88 12.58 -3.45
N PRO A 71 -8.80 13.73 -4.17
CA PRO A 71 -7.71 13.99 -5.11
C PRO A 71 -6.31 14.00 -4.48
N PHE A 72 -6.20 14.28 -3.18
CA PHE A 72 -4.92 14.27 -2.46
C PHE A 72 -4.24 12.89 -2.45
N LEU A 73 -4.99 11.82 -2.72
CA LEU A 73 -4.45 10.46 -2.79
C LEU A 73 -3.78 10.16 -4.14
N LEU A 74 -4.07 10.91 -5.20
CA LEU A 74 -3.69 10.56 -6.59
C LEU A 74 -2.18 10.38 -6.78
N ASP A 75 -1.43 11.45 -6.55
CA ASP A 75 0.01 11.47 -6.85
C ASP A 75 0.79 10.56 -5.89
N ALA A 76 0.39 10.58 -4.62
CA ALA A 76 1.00 9.76 -3.58
C ALA A 76 0.76 8.26 -3.82
N MET A 77 -0.47 7.88 -4.19
CA MET A 77 -0.84 6.50 -4.49
C MET A 77 -0.20 6.02 -5.80
N ALA A 78 -0.14 6.85 -6.84
CA ALA A 78 0.54 6.50 -8.09
C ALA A 78 2.03 6.21 -7.86
N LYS A 79 2.70 7.07 -7.09
CA LYS A 79 4.09 6.85 -6.69
C LYS A 79 4.24 5.57 -5.87
N PHE A 80 3.38 5.37 -4.89
CA PHE A 80 3.39 4.18 -4.05
C PHE A 80 3.26 2.89 -4.86
N LEU A 81 2.28 2.82 -5.77
CA LEU A 81 2.08 1.66 -6.65
C LEU A 81 3.28 1.42 -7.57
N SER A 82 3.92 2.48 -8.08
CA SER A 82 5.17 2.34 -8.83
C SER A 82 6.30 1.74 -7.99
N ASP A 83 6.43 2.15 -6.72
CA ASP A 83 7.45 1.62 -5.81
C ASP A 83 7.14 0.15 -5.44
N VAL A 84 5.86 -0.21 -5.27
CA VAL A 84 5.40 -1.60 -5.01
C VAL A 84 5.71 -2.50 -6.21
N GLY A 85 5.38 -2.08 -7.43
CA GLY A 85 5.71 -2.85 -8.64
C GLY A 85 7.22 -3.07 -8.79
N ARG A 86 8.04 -2.09 -8.42
CA ARG A 86 9.49 -2.26 -8.37
C ARG A 86 9.92 -3.26 -7.29
N ALA A 87 9.34 -3.17 -6.09
CA ALA A 87 9.63 -4.09 -4.99
C ALA A 87 9.27 -5.53 -5.34
N LYS A 88 8.14 -5.75 -6.04
CA LYS A 88 7.72 -7.06 -6.54
C LYS A 88 8.74 -7.62 -7.52
N TRP A 89 9.11 -6.86 -8.55
CA TRP A 89 10.10 -7.29 -9.52
C TRP A 89 11.46 -7.61 -8.86
N ASP A 90 11.90 -6.80 -7.88
CA ASP A 90 13.13 -7.09 -7.15
C ASP A 90 12.99 -8.38 -6.29
N ALA A 91 11.86 -8.59 -5.60
CA ALA A 91 11.59 -9.76 -4.77
C ALA A 91 11.50 -11.07 -5.58
N GLU A 92 10.92 -11.05 -6.77
CA GLU A 92 10.94 -12.17 -7.74
C GLU A 92 12.37 -12.60 -8.13
N HIS A 93 13.37 -11.75 -7.87
CA HIS A 93 14.79 -12.02 -8.10
C HIS A 93 15.60 -12.04 -6.79
N ASP A 94 14.97 -12.40 -5.67
CA ASP A 94 15.58 -12.52 -4.34
C ASP A 94 16.24 -11.23 -3.81
N ARG A 95 15.72 -10.06 -4.22
CA ARG A 95 16.18 -8.74 -3.76
C ARG A 95 15.10 -8.06 -2.94
N TYR A 96 15.25 -8.08 -1.62
CA TYR A 96 14.20 -7.63 -0.69
C TYR A 96 14.38 -6.19 -0.16
N TYR A 97 15.43 -5.49 -0.57
CA TYR A 97 15.68 -4.11 -0.12
C TYR A 97 14.51 -3.17 -0.41
N MET A 98 13.94 -3.24 -1.61
CA MET A 98 12.81 -2.40 -1.99
C MET A 98 11.54 -2.79 -1.22
N ALA A 99 11.28 -4.08 -1.00
CA ALA A 99 10.18 -4.55 -0.16
C ALA A 99 10.27 -3.97 1.27
N GLY A 100 11.47 -3.92 1.87
CA GLY A 100 11.69 -3.28 3.17
C GLY A 100 11.45 -1.76 3.18
N ARG A 101 11.53 -1.09 2.02
CA ARG A 101 11.16 0.34 1.94
C ARG A 101 9.66 0.55 1.86
N ILE A 102 8.92 -0.41 1.32
CA ILE A 102 7.47 -0.36 1.20
C ILE A 102 6.80 -0.36 2.59
N THR A 103 7.34 -1.08 3.56
CA THR A 103 6.79 -1.13 4.94
C THR A 103 6.74 0.26 5.61
N GLY A 104 7.64 1.18 5.23
CA GLY A 104 7.66 2.57 5.70
C GLY A 104 6.77 3.56 4.92
N ALA A 105 6.09 3.12 3.85
CA ALA A 105 5.39 4.02 2.93
C ALA A 105 4.22 4.78 3.57
N CYS A 106 3.52 4.19 4.55
CA CYS A 106 2.47 4.86 5.30
C CYS A 106 2.97 6.15 5.95
N VAL A 107 4.13 6.11 6.62
CA VAL A 107 4.69 7.30 7.28
C VAL A 107 5.02 8.36 6.24
N SER A 108 5.55 7.96 5.08
CA SER A 108 5.88 8.90 4.00
C SER A 108 4.65 9.63 3.47
N CYS A 109 3.54 8.94 3.22
CA CYS A 109 2.30 9.58 2.76
C CYS A 109 1.69 10.48 3.83
N HIS A 110 1.57 10.00 5.07
CA HIS A 110 0.88 10.74 6.12
C HIS A 110 1.70 11.94 6.67
N LYS A 111 3.03 11.92 6.52
CA LYS A 111 3.92 13.03 6.89
C LYS A 111 3.92 14.18 5.86
N SER A 112 3.55 13.91 4.60
CA SER A 112 3.48 14.92 3.54
C SER A 112 2.25 15.84 3.63
N THR A 113 1.40 15.65 4.65
CA THR A 113 0.10 16.34 4.82
C THR A 113 0.11 17.43 5.91
N TYR A 114 1.28 17.90 6.37
CA TYR A 114 1.42 19.02 7.31
C TYR A 114 2.21 20.19 6.71
#